data_AF-A0A022Q3L7-F1
#
_entry.id   AF-A0A022Q3L7-F1
#
_cell.length_a   1.000
_cell.length_b   1.000
_cell.length_c   1.000
_cell.angle_alpha   90.00
_cell.angle_beta   90.00
_cell.angle_gamma   90.00
#
_symmetry.space_group_name_H-M   'P 1'
#
loop_
_entity.id
_entity.type
_entity.pdbx_description
1 polymer ?
#
loop_
_entity_poly.entity_id
_entity_poly.type
_entity_poly.pdbx_seq_one_letter_code
_entity_poly.pdbx_strand_id
1 'polypeptide(L)'
;MVSTFCSILLIFFVVLVVPITNCDGGGYRPGGIWPIDDLNDPQVVSAAKFAVTEYNKKTNTTLNFVAVMKGKEHKVGGSLYHLVISAKDNINANLKEYEIVVFAQVWLKKSPLKLESFKQLSKSVFN
;
A
#
# COMPACT_ATOMS: atom_id res chain seq x y z
N MET A 1 29.77 37.05 -39.67
CA MET A 1 29.02 36.76 -38.42
C MET A 1 27.90 35.76 -38.74
N VAL A 2 28.26 34.48 -38.97
CA VAL A 2 27.31 33.39 -39.34
C VAL A 2 27.64 32.06 -38.65
N SER A 3 28.49 32.08 -37.61
CA SER A 3 29.07 30.87 -37.03
C SER A 3 28.31 30.31 -35.82
N THR A 4 27.28 30.99 -35.32
CA THR A 4 26.68 30.63 -34.02
C THR A 4 25.27 30.04 -34.12
N PHE A 5 24.66 30.03 -35.31
CA PHE A 5 23.30 29.52 -35.51
C PHE A 5 23.23 28.01 -35.73
N CYS A 6 24.32 27.37 -36.15
CA CYS A 6 24.35 25.91 -36.38
C CYS A 6 24.42 25.12 -35.05
N SER A 7 25.14 25.64 -34.04
CA SER A 7 25.27 24.97 -32.73
C SER A 7 23.99 25.01 -31.89
N ILE A 8 23.07 25.96 -32.13
CA ILE A 8 21.83 26.08 -31.35
C ILE A 8 20.79 25.04 -31.80
N LEU A 9 20.82 24.62 -33.07
CA LEU A 9 19.89 23.63 -33.60
C LEU A 9 20.17 22.21 -33.07
N LEU A 10 21.43 21.90 -32.72
CA LEU A 10 21.82 20.62 -32.15
C LEU A 10 21.47 20.48 -30.66
N ILE A 11 21.32 21.59 -29.93
CA ILE A 11 20.92 21.57 -28.51
C ILE A 11 19.44 21.18 -28.39
N PHE A 12 18.60 21.53 -29.36
CA PHE A 12 17.17 21.15 -29.37
C PHE A 12 16.95 19.64 -29.55
N PHE A 13 17.85 18.95 -30.25
CA PHE A 13 17.69 17.53 -30.55
C PHE A 13 18.08 16.63 -29.36
N VAL A 14 18.94 17.10 -28.45
CA VAL A 14 19.43 16.33 -27.30
C VAL A 14 18.49 16.39 -26.08
N VAL A 15 17.55 17.35 -26.03
CA VAL A 15 16.57 17.46 -24.93
C VAL A 15 15.39 16.46 -25.07
N LEU A 16 15.25 15.78 -26.22
CA LEU A 16 14.17 14.81 -26.44
C LEU A 16 14.43 13.41 -25.86
N VAL A 17 15.61 13.18 -25.28
CA VAL A 17 15.91 11.93 -24.55
C VAL A 17 16.09 12.23 -23.07
N VAL A 18 15.12 12.93 -22.48
CA VAL A 18 14.86 12.70 -21.06
C VAL A 18 14.16 11.33 -21.01
N PRO A 19 14.75 10.27 -20.45
CA PRO A 19 13.96 9.11 -20.09
C PRO A 19 12.97 9.62 -19.04
N ILE A 20 11.70 9.77 -19.43
CA ILE A 20 10.57 9.96 -18.53
C ILE A 20 10.44 8.69 -17.68
N THR A 21 11.33 8.49 -16.72
CA THR A 21 11.25 7.42 -15.73
C THR A 21 10.35 7.80 -14.58
N ASN A 22 9.21 8.44 -14.83
CA ASN A 22 8.20 8.66 -13.81
C ASN A 22 6.83 8.80 -14.51
N CYS A 23 6.30 7.70 -15.05
CA CYS A 23 4.85 7.54 -15.05
C CYS A 23 4.44 7.28 -13.60
N ASP A 24 4.25 8.38 -12.86
CA ASP A 24 3.60 8.39 -11.56
C ASP A 24 2.28 7.59 -11.69
N GLY A 25 2.21 6.48 -10.96
CA GLY A 25 1.20 5.42 -11.08
C GLY A 25 -0.19 5.80 -10.61
N GLY A 26 -0.67 7.00 -10.94
CA GLY A 26 -2.02 7.49 -10.62
C GLY A 26 -3.02 7.25 -11.75
N GLY A 27 -3.06 6.04 -12.33
CA GLY A 27 -4.06 5.69 -13.34
C GLY A 27 -5.48 5.78 -12.77
N TYR A 28 -6.43 6.31 -13.54
CA TYR A 28 -7.86 6.31 -13.20
C TYR A 28 -8.31 4.86 -12.90
N ARG A 29 -8.59 4.56 -11.62
CA ARG A 29 -9.15 3.28 -11.19
C ARG A 29 -10.68 3.39 -11.13
N PRO A 30 -11.43 2.82 -12.08
CA PRO A 30 -12.89 2.82 -12.01
C PRO A 30 -13.36 2.08 -10.76
N GLY A 31 -14.60 2.34 -10.30
CA GLY A 31 -15.16 1.66 -9.13
C GLY A 31 -15.07 0.14 -9.24
N GLY A 32 -14.77 -0.56 -8.15
CA GLY A 32 -14.59 -2.02 -8.14
C GLY A 32 -13.50 -2.50 -7.20
N ILE A 33 -13.28 -3.82 -7.21
CA ILE A 33 -12.23 -4.51 -6.44
C ILE A 33 -11.01 -4.70 -7.34
N TRP A 34 -9.89 -4.11 -6.94
CA TRP A 34 -8.64 -4.15 -7.67
C TRP A 34 -7.56 -4.84 -6.85
N PRO A 35 -6.69 -5.66 -7.47
CA PRO A 35 -5.48 -6.10 -6.80
C PRO A 35 -4.58 -4.88 -6.50
N ILE A 36 -3.82 -4.97 -5.41
CA ILE A 36 -2.79 -3.99 -5.08
C ILE A 36 -1.50 -4.45 -5.74
N ASP A 37 -0.98 -3.65 -6.67
CA ASP A 37 0.23 -3.96 -7.44
C ASP A 37 1.48 -3.75 -6.57
N ASP A 38 1.54 -2.63 -5.83
CA ASP A 38 2.62 -2.36 -4.89
C ASP A 38 2.16 -2.56 -3.43
N LEU A 39 2.57 -3.69 -2.85
CA LEU A 39 2.30 -4.01 -1.45
C LEU A 39 3.15 -3.19 -0.47
N ASN A 40 4.21 -2.54 -0.96
CA ASN A 40 5.08 -1.65 -0.18
C ASN A 40 4.64 -0.19 -0.27
N ASP A 41 3.54 0.10 -0.97
CA ASP A 41 2.98 1.44 -1.03
C ASP A 41 2.81 2.01 0.39
N PRO A 42 3.29 3.25 0.65
CA PRO A 42 3.25 3.84 1.99
C PRO A 42 1.84 3.88 2.60
N GLN A 43 0.78 4.03 1.81
CA GLN A 43 -0.59 4.03 2.33
C GLN A 43 -1.03 2.63 2.75
N VAL A 44 -0.71 1.62 1.94
CA VAL A 44 -1.01 0.20 2.23
C VAL A 44 -0.28 -0.26 3.48
N VAL A 45 1.02 0.05 3.58
CA VAL A 45 1.84 -0.27 4.75
C VAL A 45 1.35 0.48 6.00
N SER A 46 0.95 1.76 5.84
CA SER A 46 0.36 2.53 6.94
C SER A 46 -0.95 1.94 7.44
N ALA A 47 -1.85 1.52 6.53
CA ALA A 47 -3.09 0.85 6.88
C ALA A 47 -2.84 -0.48 7.63
N ALA A 48 -1.85 -1.26 7.19
CA ALA A 48 -1.46 -2.49 7.87
C ALA A 48 -0.90 -2.25 9.29
N LYS A 49 -0.01 -1.26 9.45
CA LYS A 49 0.53 -0.88 10.77
C LYS A 49 -0.54 -0.34 11.70
N PHE A 50 -1.49 0.44 11.18
CA PHE A 50 -2.64 0.93 11.92
C PHE A 50 -3.49 -0.23 12.44
N ALA A 51 -3.81 -1.21 11.58
CA ALA A 51 -4.60 -2.38 11.97
C ALA A 51 -3.96 -3.18 13.11
N VAL A 52 -2.65 -3.44 13.04
CA VAL A 52 -1.91 -4.16 14.10
C VAL A 52 -1.88 -3.37 15.40
N THR A 53 -1.63 -2.06 15.32
CA THR A 53 -1.61 -1.18 16.48
C THR A 53 -2.98 -1.14 17.18
N GLU A 54 -4.04 -1.02 16.39
CA GLU A 54 -5.41 -0.94 16.91
C GLU A 54 -5.88 -2.27 17.50
N TYR A 55 -5.48 -3.39 16.89
CA TYR A 55 -5.74 -4.71 17.43
C TYR A 55 -5.01 -4.90 18.77
N ASN A 56 -3.70 -4.62 18.83
CA ASN A 56 -2.91 -4.72 20.05
C ASN A 56 -3.49 -3.92 21.22
N LYS A 57 -4.00 -2.71 20.96
CA LYS A 57 -4.70 -1.90 21.98
C LYS A 57 -5.99 -2.56 22.48
N LYS A 58 -6.77 -3.18 21.59
CA LYS A 58 -8.06 -3.80 21.93
C LYS A 58 -7.92 -5.13 22.65
N THR A 59 -6.94 -5.94 22.27
CA THR A 59 -6.76 -7.31 22.77
C THR A 59 -5.62 -7.45 23.78
N ASN A 60 -4.94 -6.36 24.13
CA ASN A 60 -3.73 -6.36 24.98
C ASN A 60 -2.67 -7.36 24.48
N THR A 61 -2.54 -7.49 23.15
CA THR A 61 -1.54 -8.34 22.51
C THR A 61 -0.33 -7.52 22.06
N THR A 62 0.79 -8.19 21.82
CA THR A 62 2.05 -7.57 21.35
C THR A 62 2.48 -8.16 20.00
N LEU A 63 1.64 -7.96 18.98
CA LEU A 63 1.97 -8.34 17.61
C LEU A 63 2.86 -7.26 16.94
N ASN A 64 3.94 -7.69 16.30
CA ASN A 64 4.78 -6.86 15.47
C ASN A 64 4.49 -7.13 13.99
N PHE A 65 4.06 -6.10 13.27
CA PHE A 65 3.93 -6.13 11.82
C PHE A 65 5.28 -6.46 11.15
N VAL A 66 5.27 -7.37 10.18
CA VAL A 66 6.45 -7.76 9.39
C VAL A 66 6.32 -7.28 7.95
N ALA A 67 5.30 -7.75 7.24
CA ALA A 67 5.10 -7.44 5.82
C ALA A 67 3.65 -7.61 5.39
N VAL A 68 3.28 -6.99 4.26
CA VAL A 68 2.02 -7.28 3.56
C VAL A 68 2.31 -8.38 2.54
N MET A 69 1.54 -9.46 2.59
CA MET A 69 1.70 -10.62 1.69
C MET A 69 0.78 -10.52 0.47
N LYS A 70 -0.46 -10.05 0.67
CA LYS A 70 -1.45 -9.88 -0.39
C LYS A 70 -2.32 -8.68 -0.07
N GLY A 71 -2.85 -8.04 -1.08
CA GLY A 71 -3.72 -6.88 -0.90
C GLY A 71 -4.71 -6.73 -2.05
N LYS A 72 -5.94 -6.36 -1.69
CA LYS A 72 -6.96 -5.90 -2.62
C LYS A 72 -7.50 -4.57 -2.10
N GLU A 73 -7.81 -3.67 -3.03
CA GLU A 73 -8.44 -2.39 -2.74
C GLU A 73 -9.83 -2.38 -3.37
N HIS A 74 -10.85 -2.04 -2.59
CA HIS A 74 -12.20 -1.83 -3.09
C HIS A 74 -12.59 -0.37 -2.92
N LYS A 75 -12.86 0.32 -4.04
CA LYS A 75 -13.29 1.72 -4.04
C LYS A 75 -14.82 1.82 -3.81
N VAL A 76 -15.23 2.26 -2.63
CA VAL A 76 -16.65 2.34 -2.18
C VAL A 76 -17.00 3.72 -1.60
N GLY A 77 -16.74 4.79 -2.36
CA GLY A 77 -16.81 6.17 -1.84
C GLY A 77 -15.62 6.55 -0.95
N GLY A 78 -14.77 5.58 -0.61
CA GLY A 78 -13.42 5.65 -0.03
C GLY A 78 -12.59 4.46 -0.51
N SER A 79 -11.52 4.10 0.18
CA SER A 79 -10.74 2.89 -0.14
C SER A 79 -10.88 1.84 0.97
N LEU A 80 -11.47 0.69 0.66
CA LEU A 80 -11.48 -0.46 1.56
C LEU A 80 -10.32 -1.38 1.22
N TYR A 81 -9.32 -1.43 2.09
CA TYR A 81 -8.15 -2.30 1.95
C TYR A 81 -8.43 -3.64 2.59
N HIS A 82 -8.36 -4.70 1.79
CA HIS A 82 -8.41 -6.08 2.24
C HIS A 82 -7.01 -6.66 2.10
N LEU A 83 -6.29 -6.76 3.22
CA LEU A 83 -4.88 -7.12 3.24
C LEU A 83 -4.68 -8.43 3.99
N VAL A 84 -3.76 -9.25 3.50
CA VAL A 84 -3.17 -10.35 4.25
C VAL A 84 -1.79 -9.92 4.68
N ILE A 85 -1.57 -9.86 5.99
CA ILE A 85 -0.32 -9.41 6.58
C ILE A 85 0.35 -10.55 7.33
N SER A 86 1.67 -10.52 7.39
CA SER A 86 2.44 -11.34 8.32
C SER A 86 2.81 -10.51 9.54
N ALA A 87 2.51 -11.04 10.71
CA ALA A 87 2.91 -10.45 11.98
C ALA A 87 3.52 -11.52 12.89
N LYS A 88 4.49 -11.12 13.70
CA LYS A 88 5.13 -11.98 14.69
C LYS A 88 4.68 -11.59 16.08
N ASP A 89 4.40 -12.59 16.90
CA ASP A 89 4.18 -12.39 18.33
C ASP A 89 5.53 -12.17 19.01
N ASN A 90 5.63 -11.18 19.91
CA ASN A 90 6.83 -10.91 20.67
C ASN A 90 7.23 -12.10 21.56
N ILE A 91 6.24 -12.84 22.07
CA ILE A 91 6.45 -13.91 23.05
C ILE A 91 6.84 -15.22 22.34
N ASN A 92 6.09 -15.58 21.31
CA ASN A 92 6.20 -16.90 20.70
C ASN A 92 7.12 -16.94 19.48
N ALA A 93 7.66 -15.80 19.02
CA ALA A 93 8.48 -15.63 17.81
C ALA A 93 7.91 -16.25 16.51
N ASN A 94 6.69 -16.78 16.55
CA ASN A 94 6.05 -17.48 15.45
C ASN A 94 5.46 -16.46 14.49
N LEU A 95 5.86 -16.57 13.22
CA LEU A 95 5.28 -15.78 12.14
C LEU A 95 3.88 -16.32 11.83
N LYS A 96 2.86 -15.48 11.99
CA LYS A 96 1.47 -15.81 11.69
C LYS A 96 0.94 -14.87 10.61
N GLU A 97 0.04 -15.39 9.80
CA GLU A 97 -0.67 -14.62 8.78
C GLU A 97 -2.02 -14.15 9.35
N TYR A 98 -2.39 -12.93 9.02
CA TYR A 98 -3.62 -12.30 9.46
C TYR A 98 -4.32 -11.65 8.28
N GLU A 99 -5.62 -11.86 8.21
CA GLU A 99 -6.51 -11.16 7.30
C GLU A 99 -7.04 -9.92 8.00
N ILE A 100 -6.86 -8.77 7.37
CA ILE A 100 -7.30 -7.48 7.89
C ILE A 100 -8.13 -6.73 6.86
N VAL A 101 -9.14 -6.02 7.34
CA VAL A 101 -9.97 -5.13 6.53
C VAL A 101 -9.92 -3.75 7.15
N VAL A 102 -9.40 -2.79 6.41
CA VAL A 102 -9.21 -1.40 6.85
C VAL A 102 -9.93 -0.47 5.88
N PHE A 103 -10.83 0.36 6.38
CA PHE A 103 -11.53 1.35 5.59
C PHE A 103 -10.88 2.72 5.70
N ALA A 104 -10.39 3.23 4.57
CA ALA A 104 -9.85 4.57 4.42
C ALA A 104 -10.94 5.55 3.96
N GLN A 105 -11.33 6.42 4.87
CA GLN A 105 -12.33 7.46 4.74
C GLN A 105 -11.64 8.80 4.51
N VAL A 106 -11.33 9.09 3.25
CA VAL A 106 -10.58 10.31 2.85
C VAL A 106 -11.29 11.62 3.22
N TRP A 107 -12.60 11.59 3.49
CA TRP A 107 -13.39 12.75 3.92
C TRP A 107 -13.29 13.04 5.44
N LEU A 108 -12.72 12.14 6.25
CA LEU A 108 -12.55 12.35 7.69
C LEU A 108 -11.18 12.96 8.00
N LYS A 109 -11.18 14.21 8.49
CA LYS A 109 -9.95 14.94 8.84
C LYS A 109 -9.18 14.36 10.05
N LYS A 110 -9.88 13.74 11.00
CA LYS A 110 -9.30 13.29 12.28
C LYS A 110 -8.99 11.80 12.35
N SER A 111 -9.77 10.98 11.64
CA SER A 111 -9.67 9.51 11.69
C SER A 111 -9.90 8.92 10.31
N PRO A 112 -8.93 9.08 9.39
CA PRO A 112 -9.10 8.62 8.01
C PRO A 112 -9.08 7.10 7.90
N LEU A 113 -8.61 6.35 8.90
CA LEU A 113 -8.53 4.89 8.87
C LEU A 113 -9.43 4.28 9.96
N LYS A 114 -10.20 3.25 9.58
CA LYS A 114 -11.05 2.47 10.50
C LYS A 114 -10.77 0.98 10.31
N LEU A 115 -10.51 0.27 11.41
CA LEU A 115 -10.34 -1.18 11.39
C LEU A 115 -11.73 -1.84 11.41
N GLU A 116 -12.07 -2.54 10.34
CA GLU A 116 -13.35 -3.27 10.21
C GLU A 116 -13.21 -4.72 10.67
N SER A 117 -12.10 -5.38 10.32
CA SER A 117 -11.86 -6.76 10.71
C SER A 117 -10.39 -7.06 10.89
N PHE A 118 -10.10 -7.95 11.85
CA PHE A 118 -8.77 -8.49 12.10
C PHE A 118 -8.93 -9.95 12.51
N LYS A 119 -8.48 -10.88 11.67
CA LYS A 119 -8.61 -12.32 11.88
C LYS A 119 -7.29 -13.02 11.64
N GLN A 120 -6.91 -13.94 12.50
CA GLN A 120 -5.77 -14.81 12.24
C GLN A 120 -6.15 -15.83 11.17
N LEU A 121 -5.34 -15.92 10.12
CA LEU A 121 -5.44 -17.02 9.17
C LEU A 121 -4.78 -18.23 9.81
N SER A 122 -5.58 -19.25 10.14
CA SER A 122 -5.00 -20.56 10.41
C SER A 122 -4.49 -21.10 9.08
N LYS A 123 -3.19 -21.41 9.00
CA LYS A 123 -2.71 -22.30 7.94
C LYS A 123 -3.46 -23.60 8.12
N SER A 124 -4.37 -23.88 7.19
CA SER A 124 -5.08 -25.14 7.17
C SER A 124 -4.02 -26.23 6.97
N VAL A 125 -3.74 -26.96 8.05
CA VAL A 125 -2.94 -28.19 8.02
C VAL A 125 -3.83 -29.23 7.32
N PHE A 126 -3.91 -29.15 5.99
CA PHE A 126 -4.27 -30.30 5.19
C PHE A 126 -2.98 -30.81 4.55
N ASN A 127 -2.63 -31.97 5.10
CA ASN A 127 -1.54 -32.88 4.87
C ASN A 127 -1.37 -33.27 3.40
#